data_AF-A0A6M3JVD8-F1
#
_entry.id   AF-A0A6M3JVD8-F1
#
_cell.length_a   1.000
_cell.length_b   1.000
_cell.length_c   1.000
_cell.angle_alpha   90.00
_cell.angle_beta   90.00
_cell.angle_gamma   90.00
#
_symmetry.space_group_name_H-M   'P 1'
#
loop_
_entity.id
_entity.type
_entity.pdbx_description
1 polymer ?
#
loop_
_entity_poly.entity_id
_entity_poly.type
_entity_poly.pdbx_seq_one_letter_code
_entity_poly.pdbx_strand_id
1 'polypeptide(L)'
;MAFAPGGTISLIANTTSGIEPLPAKAYRRKDRVGERLYIHSQYKSLLEEGKEIPDWLVDSLDLSPEEHFETTVAIMSLCDGSISKTQTMSSNMNFSTLKEYLLEYSRKLVGITLYVDGTRKDQIITKLSDKEIKTLIKEKKFTSSLSEEDISCNLGMCEL
;
A
#
# COMPACT_ATOMS: atom_id res chain seq x y z
N MET A 1 12.65 1.02 20.38
CA MET A 1 11.78 1.46 19.27
C MET A 1 11.65 0.33 18.27
N ALA A 2 10.45 0.11 17.72
CA ALA A 2 10.17 -0.89 16.71
C ALA A 2 9.04 -0.38 15.81
N PHE A 3 9.01 -0.78 14.55
CA PHE A 3 8.00 -0.32 13.59
C PHE A 3 7.06 -1.48 13.24
N ALA A 4 5.88 -1.47 13.86
CA ALA A 4 4.81 -2.43 13.59
C ALA A 4 3.96 -2.01 12.37
N PRO A 5 3.31 -2.95 11.67
CA PRO A 5 2.36 -2.59 10.64
C PRO A 5 1.09 -2.04 11.30
N GLY A 6 0.51 -1.01 10.69
CA GLY A 6 -0.68 -0.34 11.18
C GLY A 6 -2.00 -0.96 10.70
N GLY A 7 -2.08 -2.27 10.43
CA GLY A 7 -3.20 -2.91 9.71
C GLY A 7 -4.60 -2.30 9.89
N THR A 8 -5.22 -2.44 11.07
CA THR A 8 -6.55 -1.86 11.34
C THR A 8 -6.48 -0.38 11.72
N ILE A 9 -5.48 0.01 12.52
CA ILE A 9 -5.36 1.37 13.06
C ILE A 9 -5.08 2.42 11.97
N SER A 10 -4.38 2.07 10.90
CA SER A 10 -4.10 2.95 9.77
C SER A 10 -5.35 3.17 8.92
N LEU A 11 -6.28 2.21 8.89
CA LEU A 11 -7.58 2.39 8.24
C LEU A 11 -8.46 3.36 9.01
N ILE A 12 -8.44 3.29 10.35
CA ILE A 12 -9.14 4.25 11.21
C ILE A 12 -8.55 5.65 11.03
N ALA A 13 -7.22 5.76 11.04
CA ALA A 13 -6.50 7.01 10.84
C ALA A 13 -6.45 7.47 9.37
N ASN A 14 -7.02 6.69 8.44
CA ASN A 14 -7.00 6.92 7.00
C ASN A 14 -5.60 7.29 6.45
N THR A 15 -4.60 6.49 6.83
CA THR A 15 -3.18 6.68 6.48
C THR A 15 -2.53 5.36 6.06
N THR A 16 -1.29 5.41 5.58
CA THR A 16 -0.50 4.23 5.24
C THR A 16 -0.13 3.41 6.49
N SER A 17 0.14 2.12 6.30
CA SER A 17 0.38 1.18 7.39
C SER A 17 1.84 1.19 7.83
N GLY A 18 2.15 1.95 8.89
CA GLY A 18 3.51 1.99 9.45
C GLY A 18 4.49 2.61 8.46
N ILE A 19 5.52 1.85 8.08
CA ILE A 19 6.51 2.28 7.08
C ILE A 19 6.23 1.75 5.67
N GLU A 20 5.08 1.13 5.46
CA GLU A 20 4.70 0.64 4.14
C GLU A 20 4.36 1.81 3.22
N PRO A 21 4.78 1.77 1.94
CA PRO A 21 4.29 2.70 0.94
C PRO A 21 2.79 2.44 0.69
N LEU A 22 2.17 3.28 -0.16
CA LEU A 22 0.83 3.00 -0.65
C LEU A 22 0.81 1.61 -1.29
N PRO A 23 -0.16 0.73 -0.97
CA PRO A 23 -0.23 -0.60 -1.59
C PRO A 23 -0.45 -0.51 -3.12
N ALA A 24 -1.25 0.46 -3.55
CA ALA A 24 -1.33 0.98 -4.91
C ALA A 24 -1.97 2.38 -4.84
N LYS A 25 -1.73 3.26 -5.82
CA LYS A 25 -2.46 4.56 -5.89
C LYS A 25 -3.98 4.38 -6.06
N ALA A 26 -4.39 3.29 -6.69
CA ALA A 26 -5.78 2.89 -6.84
C ALA A 26 -5.91 1.37 -6.77
N TYR A 27 -6.77 0.87 -5.88
CA TYR A 27 -6.94 -0.56 -5.67
C TYR A 27 -8.36 -0.95 -5.27
N ARG A 28 -8.70 -2.20 -5.58
CA ARG A 28 -9.85 -2.91 -5.05
C ARG A 28 -9.42 -3.65 -3.78
N ARG A 29 -10.16 -3.46 -2.70
CA ARG A 29 -10.05 -4.26 -1.48
C ARG A 29 -11.25 -5.19 -1.38
N LYS A 30 -11.02 -6.50 -1.38
CA LYS A 30 -12.05 -7.52 -1.21
C LYS A 30 -11.74 -8.35 0.03
N ASP A 31 -12.58 -8.20 1.05
CA ASP A 31 -12.50 -8.96 2.30
C ASP A 31 -13.81 -9.72 2.57
N ARG A 32 -13.93 -10.35 3.74
CA ARG A 32 -15.13 -11.11 4.12
C ARG A 32 -16.36 -10.22 4.33
N VAL A 33 -16.18 -8.92 4.54
CA VAL A 33 -17.26 -7.96 4.80
C VAL A 33 -17.79 -7.41 3.48
N GLY A 34 -16.93 -7.21 2.49
CA GLY A 34 -17.35 -6.81 1.15
C GLY A 34 -16.21 -6.36 0.26
N GLU A 35 -16.60 -5.65 -0.81
CA GLU A 35 -15.69 -5.07 -1.78
C GLU A 35 -15.74 -3.54 -1.70
N ARG A 36 -14.56 -2.91 -1.67
CA ARG A 36 -14.40 -1.45 -1.63
C ARG A 36 -13.35 -1.03 -2.66
N LEU A 37 -13.56 0.12 -3.29
CA LEU A 37 -12.68 0.67 -4.32
C LEU A 37 -12.04 1.94 -3.79
N TYR A 38 -10.72 2.01 -3.76
CA TYR A 38 -9.97 3.13 -3.23
C TYR A 38 -9.16 3.81 -4.34
N ILE A 39 -9.18 5.14 -4.34
CA ILE A 39 -8.32 5.98 -5.19
C ILE A 39 -7.70 7.05 -4.29
N HIS A 40 -6.37 7.16 -4.28
CA HIS A 40 -5.68 8.16 -3.50
C HIS A 40 -6.08 9.58 -3.96
N SER A 41 -6.36 10.48 -3.02
CA SER A 41 -6.94 11.80 -3.31
C SER A 41 -6.06 12.64 -4.24
N GLN A 42 -4.76 12.72 -3.97
CA GLN A 42 -3.83 13.46 -4.83
C GLN A 42 -3.71 12.82 -6.22
N TYR A 43 -3.73 11.48 -6.28
CA TYR A 43 -3.66 10.77 -7.55
C TYR A 43 -4.90 11.06 -8.41
N LYS A 44 -6.08 11.06 -7.79
CA LYS A 44 -7.33 11.43 -8.42
C LYS A 44 -7.28 12.86 -8.97
N SER A 45 -6.88 13.84 -8.16
CA SER A 45 -6.81 15.25 -8.58
C SER A 45 -5.88 15.43 -9.78
N LEU A 46 -4.71 14.78 -9.78
CA LEU A 46 -3.78 14.82 -10.91
C LEU A 46 -4.39 14.23 -12.19
N LEU A 47 -5.13 13.11 -12.08
CA LEU A 47 -5.80 12.50 -13.21
C LEU A 47 -6.96 13.35 -13.76
N GLU A 48 -7.74 14.00 -12.88
CA GLU A 48 -8.84 14.88 -13.28
C GLU A 48 -8.34 16.18 -13.94
N GLU A 49 -7.21 16.71 -13.46
CA GLU A 49 -6.54 17.88 -14.03
C GLU A 49 -5.71 17.57 -15.28
N GLY A 50 -5.54 16.28 -15.62
CA GLY A 50 -4.71 15.85 -16.74
C GLY A 50 -3.23 16.17 -16.56
N LYS A 51 -2.76 16.27 -15.31
CA LYS A 51 -1.36 16.55 -14.97
C LYS A 51 -0.53 15.27 -14.95
N GLU A 52 0.76 15.43 -15.21
CA GLU A 52 1.72 14.35 -15.02
C GLU A 52 1.79 13.93 -13.56
N ILE A 53 1.96 12.62 -13.34
CA ILE A 53 2.12 12.05 -12.01
C ILE A 53 3.56 12.32 -11.59
N PRO A 54 3.80 13.02 -10.48
CA PRO A 54 5.16 13.33 -10.07
C PRO A 54 5.88 12.08 -9.56
N ASP A 55 7.19 12.03 -9.77
CA ASP A 55 8.03 10.86 -9.45
C ASP A 55 7.99 10.46 -7.97
N TRP A 56 7.70 11.39 -7.05
CA TRP A 56 7.61 11.09 -5.62
C TRP A 56 6.30 10.38 -5.22
N LEU A 57 5.27 10.40 -6.07
CA LEU A 57 4.00 9.74 -5.78
C LEU A 57 4.09 8.26 -6.18
N VAL A 58 4.87 7.50 -5.43
CA VAL A 58 5.10 6.06 -5.68
C VAL A 58 4.15 5.17 -4.87
N ASP A 59 3.91 3.97 -5.37
CA ASP A 59 3.29 2.87 -4.61
C ASP A 59 4.18 1.63 -4.58
N SER A 60 3.78 0.60 -3.82
CA SER A 60 4.55 -0.63 -3.62
C SER A 60 5.02 -1.30 -4.92
N LEU A 61 4.28 -1.13 -6.01
CA LEU A 61 4.54 -1.79 -7.29
C LEU A 61 5.42 -0.95 -8.23
N ASP A 62 5.61 0.34 -7.93
CA ASP A 62 6.55 1.18 -8.68
C ASP A 62 7.98 1.06 -8.14
N LEU A 63 8.12 0.70 -6.86
CA LEU A 63 9.41 0.50 -6.23
C LEU A 63 10.07 -0.79 -6.72
N SER A 64 11.32 -0.66 -7.13
CA SER A 64 12.21 -1.79 -7.42
C SER A 64 12.49 -2.61 -6.16
N PRO A 65 12.90 -3.88 -6.31
CA PRO A 65 13.36 -4.69 -5.18
C PRO A 65 14.42 -3.98 -4.35
N GLU A 66 15.42 -3.38 -5.00
CA GLU A 66 16.50 -2.66 -4.34
C GLU A 66 15.97 -1.52 -3.45
N GLU A 67 15.06 -0.68 -3.96
CA GLU A 67 14.48 0.43 -3.20
C GLU A 67 13.69 -0.04 -1.97
N HIS A 68 12.97 -1.16 -2.08
CA HIS A 68 12.27 -1.81 -0.97
C HIS A 68 13.25 -2.23 0.14
N PHE A 69 14.37 -2.87 -0.24
CA PHE A 69 15.42 -3.29 0.69
C PHE A 69 16.15 -2.11 1.32
N GLU A 70 16.58 -1.13 0.53
CA GLU A 70 17.29 0.07 1.00
C GLU A 70 16.43 0.89 1.97
N THR A 71 15.13 1.07 1.67
CA THR A 71 14.20 1.73 2.61
C THR A 71 14.15 1.02 3.95
N THR A 72 14.13 -0.31 3.93
CA THR A 72 14.07 -1.13 5.15
C THR A 72 15.36 -1.01 5.96
N VAL A 73 16.52 -1.06 5.29
CA VAL A 73 17.83 -0.91 5.93
C VAL A 73 18.00 0.49 6.51
N ALA A 74 17.64 1.52 5.76
CA ALA A 74 17.73 2.91 6.20
C ALA A 74 16.94 3.12 7.50
N ILE A 75 15.70 2.63 7.57
CA ILE A 75 14.88 2.76 8.78
C ILE A 75 15.39 1.85 9.90
N MET A 76 15.89 0.64 9.58
CA MET A 76 16.43 -0.29 10.60
C MET A 76 17.63 0.32 11.32
N SER A 77 18.44 1.13 10.63
CA SER A 77 19.58 1.84 11.25
C SER A 77 19.15 2.86 12.32
N LEU A 78 17.88 3.28 12.32
CA LEU A 78 17.31 4.23 13.27
C LEU A 78 16.55 3.53 14.41
N CYS A 79 16.58 2.20 14.47
CA CYS A 79 15.73 1.37 15.30
C CYS A 79 16.56 0.34 16.08
N ASP A 80 16.33 0.25 17.39
CA ASP A 80 16.90 -0.75 18.31
C ASP A 80 16.12 -2.06 18.33
N GLY A 81 14.88 -2.05 17.84
CA GLY A 81 14.05 -3.24 17.62
C GLY A 81 13.95 -3.63 16.14
N SER A 82 12.92 -4.41 15.81
CA SER A 82 12.67 -4.88 14.44
C SER A 82 11.66 -4.02 13.68
N ILE A 83 11.67 -4.18 12.36
CA ILE A 83 10.73 -3.56 11.42
C ILE A 83 9.84 -4.64 10.81
N SER A 84 8.55 -4.37 10.74
CA SER A 84 7.59 -5.17 9.99
C SER A 84 7.23 -4.44 8.70
N LYS A 85 7.93 -4.84 7.63
CA LYS A 85 7.71 -4.36 6.27
C LYS A 85 7.77 -5.51 5.28
N THR A 86 6.86 -5.47 4.31
CA THR A 86 6.78 -6.37 3.18
C THR A 86 7.58 -5.79 2.03
N GLN A 87 8.52 -6.58 1.49
CA GLN A 87 9.12 -6.27 0.20
C GLN A 87 8.23 -6.86 -0.90
N THR A 88 7.44 -5.99 -1.53
CA THR A 88 6.58 -6.39 -2.64
C THR A 88 7.43 -6.52 -3.90
N MET A 89 7.32 -7.67 -4.56
CA MET A 89 8.05 -8.00 -5.78
C MET A 89 7.06 -8.19 -6.91
N SER A 90 7.48 -7.86 -8.12
CA SER A 90 6.69 -8.11 -9.32
C SER A 90 6.56 -9.62 -9.61
N SER A 91 5.50 -9.99 -10.32
CA SER A 91 5.22 -11.40 -10.66
C SER A 91 6.27 -12.05 -11.56
N ASN A 92 7.09 -11.26 -12.25
CA ASN A 92 8.22 -11.71 -13.06
C ASN A 92 9.54 -11.83 -12.28
N MET A 93 9.54 -11.62 -10.96
CA MET A 93 10.74 -11.74 -10.13
C MET A 93 11.30 -13.16 -10.18
N ASN A 94 12.57 -13.28 -10.60
CA ASN A 94 13.25 -14.57 -10.65
C ASN A 94 13.84 -14.92 -9.26
N PHE A 95 14.09 -16.21 -9.02
CA PHE A 95 14.67 -16.66 -7.75
C PHE A 95 16.16 -16.31 -7.62
N SER A 96 16.93 -16.29 -8.71
CA SER A 96 18.37 -16.03 -8.69
C SER A 96 18.71 -14.61 -8.24
N THR A 97 18.05 -13.62 -8.83
CA THR A 97 18.14 -12.20 -8.46
C THR A 97 17.59 -11.96 -7.06
N LEU A 98 16.51 -12.65 -6.66
CA LEU A 98 16.03 -12.54 -5.28
C LEU A 98 17.09 -13.04 -4.27
N LYS A 99 17.78 -14.13 -4.60
CA LYS A 99 18.88 -14.65 -3.78
C LYS A 99 20.03 -13.65 -3.68
N GLU A 100 20.37 -12.94 -4.75
CA GLU A 100 21.40 -11.90 -4.75
C GLU A 100 21.06 -10.78 -3.75
N TYR A 101 19.85 -10.21 -3.83
CA TYR A 101 19.39 -9.21 -2.86
C TYR A 101 19.40 -9.73 -1.42
N LEU A 102 18.89 -10.95 -1.19
CA LEU A 102 18.90 -11.53 0.15
C LEU A 102 20.31 -11.67 0.73
N LEU A 103 21.28 -12.10 -0.09
CA LEU A 103 22.67 -12.23 0.36
C LEU A 103 23.29 -10.87 0.66
N GLU A 104 23.09 -9.89 -0.23
CA GLU A 104 23.59 -8.52 -0.08
C GLU A 104 23.11 -7.86 1.21
N TYR A 105 21.82 -7.98 1.53
CA TYR A 105 21.21 -7.30 2.67
C TYR A 105 21.16 -8.13 3.97
N SER A 106 21.46 -9.44 3.91
CA SER A 106 21.32 -10.38 5.04
C SER A 106 21.92 -9.89 6.36
N ARG A 107 23.10 -9.24 6.31
CA ARG A 107 23.81 -8.78 7.51
C ARG A 107 23.27 -7.48 8.10
N LYS A 108 22.45 -6.75 7.34
CA LYS A 108 21.85 -5.47 7.75
C LYS A 108 20.42 -5.64 8.29
N LEU A 109 19.84 -6.83 8.17
CA LEU A 109 18.44 -7.11 8.49
C LEU A 109 18.33 -8.08 9.67
N VAL A 110 17.41 -7.80 10.59
CA VAL A 110 17.03 -8.73 11.69
C VAL A 110 16.03 -9.78 11.19
N GLY A 111 15.27 -9.46 10.15
CA GLY A 111 14.31 -10.34 9.49
C GLY A 111 13.79 -9.71 8.20
N ILE A 112 13.15 -10.51 7.36
CA ILE A 112 12.59 -10.04 6.09
C ILE A 112 11.29 -10.76 5.76
N THR A 113 10.33 -10.03 5.19
CA THR A 113 9.10 -10.58 4.62
C THR A 113 9.04 -10.21 3.14
N LEU A 114 8.78 -11.20 2.28
CA LEU A 114 8.68 -11.02 0.85
C LEU A 114 7.27 -11.37 0.38
N TYR A 115 6.75 -10.59 -0.56
CA TYR A 115 5.50 -10.89 -1.23
C TYR A 115 5.65 -10.71 -2.73
N VAL A 116 5.58 -11.80 -3.49
CA VAL A 116 5.58 -11.75 -4.95
C VAL A 116 4.14 -11.61 -5.42
N ASP A 117 3.85 -10.54 -6.16
CA ASP A 117 2.50 -10.27 -6.66
C ASP A 117 1.99 -11.41 -7.57
N GLY A 118 0.70 -11.72 -7.45
CA GLY A 118 0.05 -12.79 -8.21
C GLY A 118 0.27 -14.21 -7.68
N THR A 119 1.07 -14.40 -6.61
CA THR A 119 1.29 -15.74 -6.04
C THR A 119 0.09 -16.30 -5.26
N ARG A 120 -0.82 -15.43 -4.80
CA ARG A 120 -2.06 -15.83 -4.13
C ARG A 120 -3.26 -15.57 -5.03
N LYS A 121 -4.16 -16.55 -5.14
CA LYS A 121 -5.37 -16.44 -5.98
C LYS A 121 -6.37 -15.41 -5.43
N ASP A 122 -6.57 -15.41 -4.11
CA ASP A 122 -7.52 -14.52 -3.42
C ASP A 122 -6.79 -13.38 -2.69
N GLN A 123 -6.15 -12.48 -3.45
CA GLN A 123 -5.50 -11.31 -2.86
C GLN A 123 -6.57 -10.36 -2.29
N ILE A 124 -6.39 -9.90 -1.05
CA ILE A 124 -7.29 -8.93 -0.43
C ILE A 124 -7.22 -7.60 -1.19
N ILE A 125 -6.06 -7.26 -1.73
CA ILE A 125 -5.80 -6.01 -2.46
C ILE A 125 -5.40 -6.37 -3.89
N THR A 126 -6.05 -5.71 -4.85
CA THR A 126 -5.73 -5.83 -6.28
C THR A 126 -5.64 -4.45 -6.90
N LYS A 127 -4.53 -4.13 -7.59
CA LYS A 127 -4.35 -2.88 -8.33
C LYS A 127 -5.43 -2.74 -9.40
N LEU A 128 -6.01 -1.55 -9.51
CA LEU A 128 -6.97 -1.23 -10.57
C LEU A 128 -6.25 -0.86 -11.86
N SER A 129 -6.80 -1.26 -13.01
CA SER A 129 -6.28 -0.85 -14.31
C SER A 129 -6.65 0.60 -14.64
N ASP A 130 -5.88 1.27 -15.49
CA ASP A 130 -6.16 2.66 -15.92
C ASP A 130 -7.55 2.84 -16.52
N LYS A 131 -8.05 1.80 -17.22
CA LYS A 131 -9.39 1.78 -17.78
C LYS A 131 -10.45 1.78 -16.68
N GLU A 132 -10.30 0.91 -15.68
CA GLU A 132 -11.19 0.87 -14.52
C GLU A 132 -11.15 2.20 -13.76
N ILE A 133 -9.97 2.75 -13.49
CA ILE A 133 -9.79 4.01 -12.77
C ILE A 133 -10.56 5.15 -13.46
N LYS A 134 -10.41 5.29 -14.78
CA LYS A 134 -11.12 6.33 -15.57
C LYS A 134 -12.64 6.16 -15.49
N THR A 135 -13.15 4.93 -15.52
CA THR A 135 -14.59 4.66 -15.38
C THR A 135 -15.08 5.02 -13.98
N LEU A 136 -14.35 4.62 -12.93
CA LEU A 136 -14.73 4.90 -11.54
C LEU A 136 -14.74 6.40 -11.23
N ILE A 137 -13.78 7.16 -11.75
CA ILE A 137 -13.74 8.62 -11.61
C ILE A 137 -14.99 9.25 -12.26
N LYS A 138 -15.34 8.84 -13.49
CA LYS A 138 -16.53 9.34 -14.19
C LYS A 138 -17.83 9.01 -13.47
N GLU A 139 -17.94 7.79 -12.95
CA GLU A 139 -19.15 7.31 -12.27
C GLU A 139 -19.24 7.74 -10.79
N LYS A 140 -18.18 8.35 -10.24
CA LYS A 140 -18.04 8.67 -8.81
C LYS A 140 -18.28 7.47 -7.87
N LYS A 141 -18.02 6.24 -8.35
CA LYS A 141 -18.22 5.00 -7.60
C LYS A 141 -16.93 4.51 -6.94
N PHE A 142 -16.46 5.25 -5.96
CA PHE A 142 -15.29 4.84 -5.18
C PHE A 142 -15.36 5.44 -3.78
N THR A 143 -14.68 4.80 -2.85
CA THR A 143 -14.45 5.33 -1.51
C THR A 143 -13.30 6.33 -1.61
N SER A 144 -13.63 7.61 -1.77
CA SER A 144 -12.78 8.66 -1.20
C SER A 144 -12.88 8.56 0.32
N SER A 145 -11.82 8.92 1.03
CA SER A 145 -11.77 9.00 2.50
C SER A 145 -13.13 9.27 3.15
N LEU A 146 -13.43 8.54 4.24
CA LEU A 146 -14.62 8.61 5.12
C LEU A 146 -15.52 9.82 4.83
N SER A 147 -16.77 9.60 4.44
CA SER A 147 -17.74 10.69 4.35
C SER A 147 -17.98 11.27 5.75
N GLU A 148 -18.51 12.49 5.84
CA GLU A 148 -18.92 13.07 7.13
C GLU A 148 -19.94 12.17 7.86
N GLU A 149 -20.72 11.38 7.11
CA GLU A 149 -21.64 10.37 7.68
C GLU A 149 -20.91 9.16 8.27
N ASP A 150 -19.75 8.76 7.71
CA ASP A 150 -18.94 7.69 8.30
C ASP A 150 -18.26 8.13 9.61
N ILE A 151 -18.01 9.44 9.76
CA ILE A 151 -17.45 10.05 10.98
C ILE A 151 -18.53 10.16 12.08
N SER A 152 -19.77 10.49 11.72
CA SER A 152 -20.87 10.63 12.70
C SER A 152 -21.24 9.29 13.36
N CYS A 153 -21.17 8.19 12.62
CA CYS A 153 -21.44 6.84 13.12
C CYS A 153 -20.38 6.35 14.13
N ASN A 154 -19.12 6.79 14.00
CA ASN A 154 -18.01 6.32 14.83
C ASN A 154 -17.88 7.03 16.19
N LEU A 155 -18.65 8.11 16.41
CA LEU A 155 -18.75 8.81 17.70
C LEU A 155 -19.85 8.26 18.61
N GLY A 156 -20.57 7.22 18.19
CA GLY A 156 -21.67 6.63 18.97
C GLY A 156 -22.88 7.56 19.12
N MET A 157 -22.97 8.61 18.31
CA MET A 157 -24.11 9.52 18.24
C MET A 157 -24.98 9.17 17.04
N CYS A 158 -25.57 7.97 17.04
CA CYS A 158 -26.80 7.78 16.26
C CYS A 158 -27.93 8.42 17.07
N GLU A 159 -28.59 9.43 16.50
CA GLU A 159 -29.86 9.92 17.04
C GLU A 159 -30.84 8.74 17.12
N LEU A 160 -31.44 8.54 18.30
CA LEU A 160 -32.59 7.65 18.50
C LEU A 160 -33.83 8.19 17.79
#